data_AF-A0A1F2PP68-F1
#
_entry.id   AF-A0A1F2PP68-F1
#
_cell.length_a   1.000
_cell.length_b   1.000
_cell.length_c   1.000
_cell.angle_alpha   90.00
_cell.angle_beta   90.00
_cell.angle_gamma   90.00
#
_symmetry.space_group_name_H-M   'P 1'
#
loop_
_entity.id
_entity.type
_entity.pdbx_description
1 polymer ?
#
loop_
_entity_poly.entity_id
_entity_poly.type
_entity_poly.pdbx_seq_one_letter_code
_entity_poly.pdbx_strand_id
1 'polypeptide(L)'
;MPNLIGKDKAPNLVVTIPRDTHLKKMELEIGAGRGELLEIITDELILKQGAGEIVADQLQADSGKLNGGAGAVHFTDVQLNDFAIKGGVGLIDIQGLVTGDLEIDCGVGQTSLDINASVNDYFITADQGIGPITINGQNLSETGTGSKSAPHHIDIDGGVGPVNLTFK
;
A
#
# COMPACT_ATOMS: atom_id res chain seq x y z
N MET A 1 20.82 31.88 10.73
CA MET A 1 21.17 30.62 11.42
C MET A 1 21.43 29.57 10.36
N PRO A 2 22.67 29.07 10.18
CA PRO A 2 22.94 27.98 9.26
C PRO A 2 22.46 26.66 9.85
N ASN A 3 21.86 25.81 9.03
CA ASN A 3 21.45 24.44 9.38
C ASN A 3 22.61 23.65 10.00
N LEU A 4 22.42 23.17 11.23
CA LEU A 4 23.42 22.44 12.02
C LEU A 4 23.38 20.91 11.79
N ILE A 5 22.48 20.42 10.92
CA ILE A 5 22.43 19.01 10.53
C ILE A 5 22.68 18.95 9.02
N GLY A 6 23.89 18.54 8.67
CA GLY A 6 24.28 18.29 7.29
C GLY A 6 23.37 17.23 6.67
N LYS A 7 22.95 17.48 5.44
CA LYS A 7 22.04 16.64 4.65
C LYS A 7 22.64 15.28 4.21
N ASP A 8 23.86 14.93 4.66
CA ASP A 8 24.69 13.86 4.08
C ASP A 8 25.18 12.78 5.08
N LYS A 9 24.52 12.57 6.22
CA LYS A 9 24.91 11.50 7.17
C LYS A 9 23.73 10.73 7.78
N ALA A 10 22.66 10.47 7.03
CA ALA A 10 21.72 9.44 7.46
C ALA A 10 22.43 8.08 7.37
N PRO A 11 22.37 7.24 8.43
CA PRO A 11 22.95 5.89 8.37
C PRO A 11 22.20 5.08 7.30
N ASN A 12 22.94 4.36 6.46
CA ASN A 12 22.39 3.45 5.47
C ASN A 12 22.70 2.00 5.88
N LEU A 13 21.69 1.15 5.87
CA LEU A 13 21.80 -0.29 6.12
C LEU A 13 21.28 -1.02 4.88
N VAL A 14 22.15 -1.81 4.25
CA VAL A 14 21.77 -2.66 3.12
C VAL A 14 21.89 -4.12 3.56
N VAL A 15 20.79 -4.85 3.46
CA VAL A 15 20.73 -6.29 3.70
C VAL A 15 20.43 -6.95 2.37
N THR A 16 21.30 -7.86 1.93
CA THR A 16 21.12 -8.60 0.68
C THR A 16 20.76 -10.04 0.99
N ILE A 17 19.67 -10.51 0.39
CA ILE A 17 19.20 -11.90 0.47
C ILE A 17 19.61 -12.60 -0.84
N PRO A 18 20.01 -13.89 -0.81
CA PRO A 18 20.26 -14.64 -2.03
C PRO A 18 19.05 -14.60 -2.97
N ARG A 19 19.28 -14.50 -4.28
CA ARG A 19 18.22 -14.56 -5.28
C ARG A 19 17.39 -15.83 -5.15
N ASP A 20 16.13 -15.74 -5.58
CA ASP A 20 15.16 -16.84 -5.57
C ASP A 20 14.86 -17.40 -4.17
N THR A 21 15.21 -16.66 -3.11
CA THR A 21 14.85 -17.03 -1.73
C THR A 21 13.39 -16.70 -1.49
N HIS A 22 12.59 -17.72 -1.19
CA HIS A 22 11.26 -17.54 -0.63
C HIS A 22 11.36 -17.46 0.90
N LEU A 23 11.07 -16.29 1.46
CA LEU A 23 11.02 -16.09 2.90
C LEU A 23 9.72 -16.62 3.48
N LYS A 24 9.78 -17.29 4.64
CA LYS A 24 8.56 -17.61 5.39
C LYS A 24 7.92 -16.38 6.02
N LYS A 25 8.76 -15.41 6.39
CA LYS A 25 8.33 -14.17 7.01
C LYS A 25 9.38 -13.09 6.81
N MET A 26 8.94 -11.90 6.47
CA MET A 26 9.74 -10.68 6.51
C MET A 26 9.09 -9.65 7.42
N GLU A 27 9.84 -9.12 8.37
CA GLU A 27 9.39 -8.02 9.24
C GLU A 27 10.38 -6.87 9.17
N LEU A 28 9.89 -5.67 8.82
CA LEU A 28 10.66 -4.43 8.77
C LEU A 28 9.96 -3.36 9.60
N GLU A 29 10.67 -2.81 10.58
CA GLU A 29 10.18 -1.75 11.46
C GLU A 29 11.12 -0.54 11.40
N ILE A 30 10.57 0.59 10.96
CA ILE A 30 11.30 1.86 10.78
C ILE A 30 10.60 2.94 11.58
N GLY A 31 11.24 3.43 12.64
CA GLY A 31 10.70 4.54 13.44
C GLY A 31 10.59 5.83 12.61
N ALA A 32 11.67 6.22 11.95
CA ALA A 32 11.66 7.29 10.97
C ALA A 32 12.70 7.07 9.87
N GLY A 33 12.37 7.45 8.63
CA GLY A 33 13.28 7.34 7.48
C GLY A 33 12.64 6.67 6.27
N ARG A 34 13.48 6.08 5.42
CA ARG A 34 13.08 5.42 4.18
C ARG A 34 13.39 3.92 4.26
N GLY A 35 12.40 3.09 3.98
CA GLY A 35 12.57 1.65 3.78
C GLY A 35 12.41 1.29 2.32
N GLU A 36 13.29 0.44 1.79
CA GLU A 36 13.26 -0.01 0.41
C GLU A 36 13.30 -1.54 0.36
N LEU A 37 12.34 -2.12 -0.35
CA LEU A 37 12.20 -3.56 -0.59
C LEU A 37 12.29 -3.78 -2.10
N LEU A 38 13.19 -4.66 -2.54
CA LEU A 38 13.42 -4.94 -3.96
C LEU A 38 13.45 -6.45 -4.16
N GLU A 39 12.66 -6.95 -5.11
CA GLU A 39 12.66 -8.37 -5.54
C GLU A 39 12.46 -9.36 -4.36
N ILE A 40 11.47 -9.08 -3.50
CA ILE A 40 11.16 -9.90 -2.32
C ILE A 40 9.99 -10.84 -2.59
N ILE A 41 10.12 -12.09 -2.17
CA ILE A 41 9.04 -13.09 -2.17
C ILE A 41 8.90 -13.64 -0.75
N THR A 42 7.71 -13.54 -0.16
CA THR A 42 7.47 -13.97 1.22
C THR A 42 6.05 -14.52 1.47
N ASP A 43 5.92 -15.51 2.36
CA ASP A 43 4.60 -15.99 2.80
C ASP A 43 3.88 -14.91 3.64
N GLU A 44 4.59 -14.29 4.59
CA GLU A 44 4.06 -13.24 5.48
C GLU A 44 4.94 -11.98 5.44
N LEU A 45 4.35 -10.82 5.14
CA LEU A 45 5.04 -9.52 5.18
C LEU A 45 4.46 -8.62 6.28
N ILE A 46 5.32 -8.15 7.18
CA ILE A 46 4.95 -7.16 8.21
C ILE A 46 5.81 -5.91 8.06
N LEU A 47 5.16 -4.79 7.79
CA LEU A 47 5.79 -3.48 7.67
C LEU A 47 5.24 -2.56 8.75
N LYS A 48 6.14 -1.87 9.44
CA LYS A 48 5.79 -0.83 10.42
C LYS A 48 6.65 0.39 10.17
N GLN A 49 6.00 1.54 10.10
CA GLN A 49 6.64 2.79 9.79
C GLN A 49 6.05 3.90 10.66
N GLY A 50 6.91 4.66 11.34
CA GLY A 50 6.48 5.82 12.13
C GLY A 50 6.33 7.08 11.28
N ALA A 51 7.45 7.63 10.79
CA ALA A 51 7.47 8.83 9.94
C ALA A 51 8.46 8.74 8.75
N GLY A 52 8.05 9.06 7.51
CA GLY A 52 8.86 8.82 6.30
C GLY A 52 8.21 7.94 5.24
N GLU A 53 8.98 7.09 4.56
CA GLU A 53 8.55 6.44 3.30
C GLU A 53 8.87 4.94 3.29
N ILE A 54 7.94 4.13 2.78
CA ILE A 54 8.22 2.74 2.38
C ILE A 54 8.05 2.62 0.87
N VAL A 55 9.08 2.10 0.22
CA VAL A 55 9.06 1.80 -1.21
C VAL A 55 9.24 0.30 -1.39
N ALA A 56 8.40 -0.31 -2.23
CA ALA A 56 8.56 -1.69 -2.66
C ALA A 56 8.50 -1.77 -4.19
N ASP A 57 9.43 -2.50 -4.79
CA ASP A 57 9.46 -2.80 -6.23
C ASP A 57 9.64 -4.31 -6.42
N GLN A 58 8.82 -4.91 -7.29
CA GLN A 58 8.81 -6.35 -7.55
C GLN A 58 8.67 -7.17 -6.25
N LEU A 59 7.62 -6.90 -5.47
CA LEU A 59 7.33 -7.55 -4.19
C LEU A 59 6.16 -8.52 -4.32
N GLN A 60 6.33 -9.77 -3.89
CA GLN A 60 5.26 -10.75 -3.73
C GLN A 60 5.08 -11.12 -2.25
N ALA A 61 3.85 -10.98 -1.74
CA ALA A 61 3.46 -11.39 -0.40
C ALA A 61 2.15 -12.18 -0.42
N ASP A 62 2.15 -13.39 0.14
CA ASP A 62 0.94 -14.24 0.21
C ASP A 62 -0.03 -13.78 1.31
N SER A 63 0.46 -13.05 2.30
CA SER A 63 -0.30 -12.37 3.34
C SER A 63 0.52 -11.20 3.90
N GLY A 64 -0.13 -10.20 4.46
CA GLY A 64 0.62 -9.22 5.22
C GLY A 64 -0.11 -8.01 5.73
N LYS A 65 0.67 -7.11 6.33
CA LYS A 65 0.18 -5.83 6.80
C LYS A 65 1.23 -4.75 6.80
N LEU A 66 0.79 -3.52 6.56
CA LEU A 66 1.56 -2.30 6.76
C LEU A 66 0.86 -1.41 7.79
N ASN A 67 1.60 -0.95 8.81
CA ASN A 67 1.12 0.08 9.73
C ASN A 67 2.04 1.31 9.63
N GLY A 68 1.51 2.41 9.10
CA GLY A 68 2.20 3.68 8.89
C GLY A 68 1.61 4.79 9.77
N GLY A 69 2.48 5.62 10.35
CA GLY A 69 2.06 6.81 11.09
C GLY A 69 1.82 7.99 10.15
N ALA A 70 2.91 8.60 9.67
CA ALA A 70 2.88 9.71 8.74
C ALA A 70 3.88 9.54 7.60
N GLY A 71 3.44 9.74 6.36
CA GLY A 71 4.31 9.77 5.18
C GLY A 71 3.75 8.99 4.00
N ALA A 72 4.59 8.23 3.30
CA ALA A 72 4.20 7.67 2.00
C ALA A 72 4.51 6.17 1.87
N VAL A 73 3.63 5.48 1.17
CA VAL A 73 3.79 4.10 0.72
C VAL A 73 3.74 4.10 -0.80
N HIS A 74 4.81 3.62 -1.43
CA HIS A 74 4.93 3.53 -2.89
C HIS A 74 5.29 2.11 -3.30
N PHE A 75 4.30 1.35 -3.74
CA PHE A 75 4.47 -0.04 -4.16
C PHE A 75 4.31 -0.12 -5.68
N THR A 76 5.30 -0.68 -6.35
CA THR A 76 5.33 -0.83 -7.81
C THR A 76 5.59 -2.28 -8.17
N ASP A 77 4.89 -2.78 -9.17
CA ASP A 77 4.96 -4.16 -9.65
C ASP A 77 4.82 -5.20 -8.51
N VAL A 78 3.82 -4.99 -7.65
CA VAL A 78 3.59 -5.88 -6.49
C VAL A 78 2.54 -6.94 -6.76
N GLN A 79 2.62 -8.05 -6.04
CA GLN A 79 1.58 -9.08 -5.94
C GLN A 79 1.25 -9.25 -4.46
N LEU A 80 0.09 -8.73 -4.05
CA LEU A 80 -0.35 -8.79 -2.65
C LEU A 80 -1.59 -9.67 -2.55
N ASN A 81 -1.50 -10.73 -1.77
CA ASN A 81 -2.66 -11.52 -1.35
C ASN A 81 -2.95 -11.25 0.12
N ASP A 82 -4.22 -11.10 0.49
CA ASP A 82 -4.70 -10.94 1.87
C ASP A 82 -3.86 -9.91 2.68
N PHE A 83 -4.01 -8.64 2.32
CA PHE A 83 -3.14 -7.56 2.79
C PHE A 83 -3.91 -6.40 3.43
N ALA A 84 -3.40 -5.89 4.56
CA ALA A 84 -4.01 -4.76 5.25
C ALA A 84 -3.05 -3.57 5.39
N ILE A 85 -3.50 -2.36 5.07
CA ILE A 85 -2.71 -1.13 5.17
C ILE A 85 -3.43 -0.16 6.09
N LYS A 86 -2.75 0.26 7.16
CA LYS A 86 -3.25 1.26 8.10
C LYS A 86 -2.31 2.46 8.11
N GLY A 87 -2.78 3.60 7.66
CA GLY A 87 -2.04 4.85 7.57
C GLY A 87 -2.70 5.97 8.35
N GLY A 88 -1.92 6.73 9.14
CA GLY A 88 -2.45 7.92 9.79
C GLY A 88 -2.63 9.09 8.82
N VAL A 89 -1.52 9.60 8.30
CA VAL A 89 -1.52 10.77 7.38
C VAL A 89 -0.54 10.57 6.23
N GLY A 90 -1.01 10.74 4.98
CA GLY A 90 -0.13 10.90 3.83
C GLY A 90 -0.60 10.22 2.55
N LEU A 91 0.28 9.46 1.89
CA LEU A 91 0.03 8.93 0.55
C LEU A 91 0.16 7.41 0.51
N ILE A 92 -0.79 6.75 -0.13
CA ILE A 92 -0.73 5.33 -0.47
C ILE A 92 -0.85 5.22 -1.98
N ASP A 93 0.19 4.69 -2.63
CA ASP A 93 0.23 4.47 -4.07
C ASP A 93 0.69 3.04 -4.34
N ILE A 94 -0.18 2.25 -4.97
CA ILE A 94 0.04 0.82 -5.21
C ILE A 94 -0.25 0.51 -6.66
N GLN A 95 0.74 -0.03 -7.35
CA GLN A 95 0.62 -0.58 -8.69
C GLN A 95 0.97 -2.06 -8.66
N GLY A 96 0.07 -2.92 -9.12
CA GLY A 96 0.31 -4.36 -9.11
C GLY A 96 -0.94 -5.21 -9.22
N LEU A 97 -0.83 -6.47 -8.84
CA LEU A 97 -1.95 -7.39 -8.66
C LEU A 97 -2.30 -7.47 -7.18
N VAL A 98 -3.59 -7.41 -6.89
CA VAL A 98 -4.16 -7.60 -5.55
C VAL A 98 -5.16 -8.74 -5.62
N THR A 99 -5.00 -9.74 -4.78
CA THR A 99 -5.90 -10.91 -4.68
C THR A 99 -6.35 -11.12 -3.24
N GLY A 100 -7.38 -11.95 -3.06
CA GLY A 100 -8.01 -12.14 -1.75
C GLY A 100 -8.62 -10.83 -1.25
N ASP A 101 -8.36 -10.49 0.00
CA ASP A 101 -8.84 -9.26 0.63
C ASP A 101 -7.74 -8.19 0.73
N LEU A 102 -8.02 -6.97 0.27
CA LEU A 102 -7.21 -5.78 0.52
C LEU A 102 -8.01 -4.78 1.35
N GLU A 103 -7.54 -4.50 2.56
CA GLU A 103 -8.12 -3.49 3.47
C GLU A 103 -7.17 -2.28 3.55
N ILE A 104 -7.70 -1.07 3.32
CA ILE A 104 -6.94 0.18 3.47
C ILE A 104 -7.70 1.13 4.39
N ASP A 105 -7.09 1.47 5.52
CA ASP A 105 -7.51 2.53 6.44
C ASP A 105 -6.51 3.68 6.32
N CYS A 106 -6.94 4.85 5.86
CA CYS A 106 -6.15 6.06 5.81
C CYS A 106 -6.90 7.20 6.51
N GLY A 107 -6.31 7.83 7.51
CA GLY A 107 -6.98 8.92 8.22
C GLY A 107 -7.13 10.19 7.38
N VAL A 108 -6.01 10.69 6.85
CA VAL A 108 -5.98 11.90 5.99
C VAL A 108 -4.93 11.72 4.91
N GLY A 109 -5.32 11.79 3.64
CA GLY A 109 -4.38 11.47 2.58
C GLY A 109 -4.96 11.26 1.21
N GLN A 110 -4.17 10.69 0.33
CA GLN A 110 -4.63 10.21 -0.96
C GLN A 110 -4.27 8.73 -1.11
N THR A 111 -5.24 7.95 -1.59
CA THR A 111 -5.04 6.56 -1.95
C THR A 111 -5.18 6.41 -3.46
N SER A 112 -4.19 5.78 -4.09
CA SER A 112 -4.12 5.52 -5.52
C SER A 112 -3.81 4.04 -5.73
N LEU A 113 -4.69 3.33 -6.44
CA LEU A 113 -4.53 1.93 -6.79
C LEU A 113 -4.56 1.78 -8.32
N ASP A 114 -3.47 1.30 -8.92
CA ASP A 114 -3.41 0.86 -10.32
C ASP A 114 -3.31 -0.68 -10.36
N ILE A 115 -4.47 -1.32 -10.51
CA ILE A 115 -4.65 -2.76 -10.39
C ILE A 115 -4.55 -3.43 -11.76
N ASN A 116 -3.59 -4.33 -11.91
CA ASN A 116 -3.31 -5.10 -13.12
C ASN A 116 -4.28 -6.29 -13.29
N ALA A 117 -5.58 -6.03 -13.18
CA ALA A 117 -6.64 -7.03 -13.34
C ALA A 117 -7.95 -6.37 -13.77
N SER A 118 -8.90 -7.20 -14.21
CA SER A 118 -10.22 -6.75 -14.63
C SER A 118 -11.06 -6.33 -13.43
N VAL A 119 -11.68 -5.15 -13.49
CA VAL A 119 -12.58 -4.65 -12.44
C VAL A 119 -13.73 -5.61 -12.09
N ASN A 120 -14.14 -6.48 -13.02
CA ASN A 120 -15.23 -7.44 -12.80
C ASN A 120 -14.86 -8.55 -11.81
N ASP A 121 -13.57 -8.72 -11.50
CA ASP A 121 -13.08 -9.72 -10.55
C ASP A 121 -13.10 -9.20 -9.11
N TYR A 122 -13.58 -7.97 -8.89
CA TYR A 122 -13.56 -7.30 -7.60
C TYR A 122 -14.95 -6.91 -7.11
N PHE A 123 -15.18 -7.19 -5.84
CA PHE A 123 -16.11 -6.42 -5.02
C PHE A 123 -15.32 -5.24 -4.44
N ILE A 124 -15.85 -4.02 -4.56
CA ILE A 124 -15.15 -2.82 -4.11
C ILE A 124 -16.05 -2.06 -3.17
N THR A 125 -15.59 -1.82 -1.94
CA THR A 125 -16.21 -0.92 -0.98
C THR A 125 -15.24 0.20 -0.68
N ALA A 126 -15.75 1.43 -0.71
CA ALA A 126 -14.95 2.60 -0.41
C ALA A 126 -15.85 3.63 0.27
N ASP A 127 -15.42 4.08 1.44
CA ASP A 127 -16.06 5.13 2.22
C ASP A 127 -15.05 6.28 2.40
N GLN A 128 -15.51 7.51 2.19
CA GLN A 128 -14.75 8.72 2.44
C GLN A 128 -15.59 9.65 3.27
N GLY A 129 -15.02 10.18 4.36
CA GLY A 129 -15.63 11.30 5.06
C GLY A 129 -15.64 12.57 4.17
N ILE A 130 -14.51 12.88 3.53
CA ILE A 130 -14.39 14.04 2.62
C ILE A 130 -13.42 13.72 1.47
N GLY A 131 -13.93 13.63 0.26
CA GLY A 131 -13.12 13.52 -0.96
C GLY A 131 -13.78 12.69 -2.04
N PRO A 132 -13.35 12.80 -3.31
CA PRO A 132 -13.90 11.97 -4.38
C PRO A 132 -13.37 10.54 -4.31
N ILE A 133 -14.24 9.59 -4.63
CA ILE A 133 -13.88 8.21 -4.92
C ILE A 133 -14.07 8.00 -6.42
N THR A 134 -13.02 7.61 -7.13
CA THR A 134 -13.09 7.33 -8.57
C THR A 134 -12.64 5.91 -8.89
N ILE A 135 -13.33 5.28 -9.83
CA ILE A 135 -12.94 3.98 -10.41
C ILE A 135 -12.90 4.16 -11.92
N ASN A 136 -11.75 3.91 -12.54
CA ASN A 136 -11.51 4.13 -13.97
C ASN A 136 -11.92 5.53 -14.44
N GLY A 137 -11.67 6.55 -13.60
CA GLY A 137 -11.99 7.95 -13.86
C GLY A 137 -13.48 8.32 -13.71
N GLN A 138 -14.35 7.38 -13.30
CA GLN A 138 -15.76 7.65 -13.00
C GLN A 138 -15.98 7.77 -11.51
N ASN A 139 -16.73 8.79 -11.08
CA ASN A 139 -17.10 8.96 -9.66
C ASN A 139 -17.99 7.81 -9.19
N LEU A 140 -17.70 7.26 -8.02
CA LEU A 140 -18.52 6.28 -7.34
C LEU A 140 -19.47 6.97 -6.33
N SER A 141 -20.65 6.41 -6.13
CA SER A 141 -21.41 6.66 -4.90
C SER A 141 -20.86 5.81 -3.75
N GLU A 142 -20.97 6.28 -2.50
CA GLU A 142 -20.44 5.68 -1.25
C GLU A 142 -21.07 4.32 -0.86
N THR A 143 -21.51 3.51 -1.81
CA THR A 143 -22.23 2.23 -1.57
C THR A 143 -21.47 1.00 -2.08
N GLY A 144 -20.27 1.20 -2.64
CA GLY A 144 -19.49 0.16 -3.30
C GLY A 144 -19.99 -0.21 -4.71
N THR A 145 -19.25 -1.08 -5.39
CA THR A 145 -19.55 -1.61 -6.73
C THR A 145 -19.02 -3.04 -6.90
N GLY A 146 -19.43 -3.72 -7.98
CA GLY A 146 -19.05 -5.09 -8.27
C GLY A 146 -19.95 -6.14 -7.61
N SER A 147 -19.68 -7.42 -7.89
CA SER A 147 -20.46 -8.53 -7.32
C SER A 147 -19.93 -8.92 -5.95
N LYS A 148 -20.80 -9.10 -4.95
CA LYS A 148 -20.41 -9.68 -3.63
C LYS A 148 -19.87 -11.12 -3.71
N SER A 149 -20.05 -11.79 -4.85
CA SER A 149 -19.50 -13.12 -5.12
C SER A 149 -18.20 -13.06 -5.93
N ALA A 150 -17.65 -11.86 -6.16
CA ALA A 150 -16.38 -11.70 -6.83
C ALA A 150 -15.26 -12.40 -6.03
N PRO A 151 -14.22 -12.92 -6.69
CA PRO A 151 -13.14 -13.64 -6.02
C PRO A 151 -12.26 -12.74 -5.15
N HIS A 152 -12.30 -11.42 -5.33
CA HIS A 152 -11.44 -10.47 -4.62
C HIS A 152 -12.26 -9.33 -4.02
N HIS A 153 -11.81 -8.81 -2.88
CA HIS A 153 -12.44 -7.67 -2.20
C HIS A 153 -11.38 -6.58 -1.95
N ILE A 154 -11.72 -5.35 -2.34
CA ILE A 154 -10.98 -4.15 -1.95
C ILE A 154 -11.90 -3.31 -1.07
N ASP A 155 -11.47 -3.07 0.17
CA ASP A 155 -12.15 -2.23 1.15
C ASP A 155 -11.29 -1.02 1.52
N ILE A 156 -11.84 0.19 1.40
CA ILE A 156 -11.10 1.44 1.65
C ILE A 156 -11.91 2.35 2.57
N ASP A 157 -11.37 2.66 3.74
CA ASP A 157 -11.79 3.77 4.60
C ASP A 157 -10.70 4.84 4.57
N GLY A 158 -10.93 5.96 3.88
CA GLY A 158 -9.86 6.97 3.67
C GLY A 158 -10.07 8.30 4.36
N GLY A 159 -11.07 8.41 5.25
CA GLY A 159 -11.26 9.59 6.10
C GLY A 159 -11.37 10.91 5.32
N VAL A 160 -10.25 11.59 5.08
CA VAL A 160 -10.18 12.83 4.29
C VAL A 160 -9.15 12.74 3.16
N GLY A 161 -9.66 12.71 1.92
CA GLY A 161 -8.95 13.01 0.68
C GLY A 161 -9.39 12.11 -0.48
N PRO A 162 -8.74 12.19 -1.65
CA PRO A 162 -9.19 11.46 -2.82
C PRO A 162 -8.76 9.99 -2.79
N VAL A 163 -9.66 9.12 -3.25
CA VAL A 163 -9.38 7.72 -3.56
C VAL A 163 -9.57 7.48 -5.04
N ASN A 164 -8.54 6.96 -5.70
CA ASN A 164 -8.57 6.67 -7.12
C ASN A 164 -8.17 5.22 -7.36
N LEU A 165 -9.03 4.47 -8.05
CA LEU A 165 -8.75 3.11 -8.49
C LEU A 165 -8.77 3.07 -10.02
N THR A 166 -7.78 2.43 -10.60
CA THR A 166 -7.71 2.12 -12.02
C THR A 166 -7.50 0.62 -12.19
N PHE A 167 -8.21 0.03 -13.15
CA PHE A 167 -8.15 -1.38 -13.51
C PHE A 167 -7.82 -1.50 -15.00
N LYS A 168 -7.18 -2.62 -15.40
CA LYS A 168 -6.70 -2.86 -16.77
C LYS A 168 -7.49 -3.95 -17.49
#